data_AF-A0A661NFS8-F1
#
_entry.id   AF-A0A661NFS8-F1
#
_cell.length_a   1.000
_cell.length_b   1.000
_cell.length_c   1.000
_cell.angle_alpha   90.00
_cell.angle_beta   90.00
_cell.angle_gamma   90.00
#
_symmetry.space_group_name_H-M   'P 1'
#
loop_
_entity.id
_entity.type
_entity.pdbx_description
1 polymer ?
#
loop_
_entity_poly.entity_id
_entity_poly.type
_entity_poly.pdbx_seq_one_letter_code
_entity_poly.pdbx_strand_id
1 'polypeptide(L)'
;MTDPRTPKASWTRDEHGIPQIVADDINGLHWGMGYCHAMDRGMQMLIMRILGQGRAAELLDGSDEMVEVDRFFRRMNWNAGVAAEAENLTTEARAACQSYCDGANARFAESVPWEFRLVGVKPDAWTIGDSLLLSRMTGFLTLAQSQGEVERLFVEMIQAGIGDAHLEALFPGCTAGFDRSILSEVELVERNVPEAVKWLVAAPRLMASNNWCVSGSRTASGAAMLSNDPHLETNRLPNV
;
A
#
# COMPACT_ATOMS: atom_id res chain seq x y z
N MET A 1 16.33 19.42 21.57
CA MET A 1 15.92 18.32 20.66
C MET A 1 16.55 17.06 21.20
N THR A 2 15.74 16.04 21.53
CA THR A 2 16.22 14.73 21.98
C THR A 2 16.86 13.99 20.80
N ASP A 3 17.96 13.28 21.04
CA ASP A 3 18.63 12.45 20.03
C ASP A 3 17.63 11.43 19.47
N PRO A 4 17.38 11.39 18.15
CA PRO A 4 16.44 10.43 17.56
C PRO A 4 16.84 8.96 17.79
N ARG A 5 18.10 8.71 18.19
CA ARG A 5 18.61 7.37 18.54
C ARG A 5 18.26 6.93 19.96
N THR A 6 17.81 7.84 20.83
CA THR A 6 17.37 7.45 22.17
C THR A 6 16.06 6.67 22.04
N PRO A 7 16.00 5.39 22.48
CA PRO A 7 14.77 4.61 22.39
C PRO A 7 13.63 5.31 23.14
N LYS A 8 12.49 5.47 22.47
CA LYS A 8 11.24 6.02 23.04
C LYS A 8 10.20 4.93 23.36
N ALA A 9 10.55 3.68 23.08
CA ALA A 9 9.75 2.51 23.32
C ALA A 9 10.65 1.32 23.64
N SER A 10 10.07 0.30 24.26
CA SER A 10 10.65 -1.03 24.38
C SER A 10 9.82 -2.01 23.56
N TRP A 11 10.45 -3.10 23.10
CA TRP A 11 9.75 -4.15 22.39
C TRP A 11 10.30 -5.52 22.76
N THR A 12 9.41 -6.51 22.79
CA THR A 12 9.75 -7.93 22.83
C THR A 12 9.17 -8.61 21.59
N ARG A 13 9.57 -9.85 21.32
CA ARG A 13 8.98 -10.66 20.26
C ARG A 13 8.45 -11.95 20.87
N ASP A 14 7.30 -12.40 20.37
CA ASP A 14 6.80 -13.71 20.69
C ASP A 14 7.52 -14.82 19.90
N GLU A 15 7.06 -16.06 20.06
CA GLU A 15 7.63 -17.24 19.40
C GLU A 15 7.52 -17.21 17.85
N HIS A 16 6.62 -16.38 17.30
CA HIS A 16 6.45 -16.18 15.87
C HIS A 16 7.19 -14.93 15.35
N GLY A 17 7.90 -14.23 16.24
CA GLY A 17 8.63 -13.02 15.89
C GLY A 17 7.76 -11.76 15.84
N ILE A 18 6.50 -11.80 16.30
CA ILE A 18 5.61 -10.63 16.26
C ILE A 18 6.05 -9.63 17.33
N PRO A 19 6.32 -8.36 16.96
CA PRO A 19 6.77 -7.36 17.92
C PRO A 19 5.64 -6.91 18.85
N GLN A 20 5.90 -6.94 20.15
CA GLN A 20 5.04 -6.39 21.21
C GLN A 20 5.67 -5.10 21.70
N ILE A 21 5.12 -3.95 21.31
CA ILE A 21 5.69 -2.62 21.56
C ILE A 21 5.01 -1.97 22.77
N VAL A 22 5.82 -1.46 23.71
CA VAL A 22 5.36 -0.74 24.90
C VAL A 22 6.04 0.61 24.98
N ALA A 23 5.25 1.65 25.20
CA ALA A 23 5.73 3.03 25.40
C ALA A 23 4.81 3.81 26.34
N ASP A 24 5.31 4.91 26.88
CA ASP A 24 4.58 5.77 27.83
C ASP A 24 3.48 6.61 27.15
N ASP A 25 3.61 6.84 25.84
CA ASP A 25 2.64 7.60 25.06
C ASP A 25 2.52 7.08 23.61
N ILE A 26 1.55 7.63 22.89
CA ILE A 26 1.24 7.25 21.51
C ILE A 26 2.40 7.54 20.55
N ASN A 27 3.22 8.57 20.79
CA ASN A 27 4.35 8.90 19.92
C ASN A 27 5.49 7.91 20.11
N GLY A 28 5.74 7.46 21.34
CA GLY A 28 6.63 6.35 21.64
C GLY A 28 6.18 5.07 20.95
N LEU A 29 4.87 4.75 20.95
CA LEU A 29 4.34 3.61 20.20
C LEU A 29 4.64 3.72 18.69
N HIS A 30 4.41 4.89 18.08
CA HIS A 30 4.73 5.12 16.67
C HIS A 30 6.23 4.99 16.37
N TRP A 31 7.09 5.49 17.27
CA TRP A 31 8.54 5.30 17.16
C TRP A 31 8.92 3.82 17.19
N GLY A 32 8.37 3.05 18.14
CA GLY A 32 8.61 1.61 18.22
C GLY A 32 8.12 0.85 16.99
N MET A 33 6.96 1.24 16.44
CA MET A 33 6.42 0.66 15.20
C MET A 33 7.36 0.92 14.02
N GLY A 34 7.82 2.16 13.84
CA GLY A 34 8.76 2.51 12.78
C GLY A 34 10.08 1.73 12.89
N TYR A 35 10.61 1.58 14.10
CA TYR A 35 11.83 0.81 14.35
C TYR A 35 11.65 -0.68 13.99
N CYS A 36 10.57 -1.31 14.46
CA CYS A 36 10.29 -2.73 14.17
C CYS A 36 10.02 -2.96 12.68
N HIS A 37 9.28 -2.07 12.01
CA HIS A 37 9.06 -2.17 10.57
C HIS A 37 10.36 -2.02 9.77
N ALA A 38 11.23 -1.06 10.11
CA ALA A 38 12.52 -0.93 9.45
C ALA A 38 13.43 -2.15 9.69
N MET A 39 13.29 -2.82 10.84
CA MET A 39 14.02 -4.05 11.16
C MET A 39 13.52 -5.24 10.32
N ASP A 40 12.20 -5.43 10.24
CA ASP A 40 11.59 -6.64 9.68
C ASP A 40 11.30 -6.52 8.19
N ARG A 41 10.95 -5.30 7.76
CA ARG A 41 10.44 -4.98 6.42
C ARG A 41 11.27 -3.88 5.76
N GLY A 42 12.46 -3.57 6.26
CA GLY A 42 13.31 -2.50 5.72
C GLY A 42 13.56 -2.62 4.22
N MET A 43 13.79 -3.84 3.70
CA MET A 43 13.96 -4.07 2.27
C MET A 43 12.69 -3.72 1.47
N GLN A 44 11.53 -4.16 1.96
CA GLN A 44 10.22 -3.83 1.38
C GLN A 44 9.99 -2.31 1.39
N MET A 45 10.20 -1.64 2.54
CA MET A 45 10.03 -0.19 2.66
C MET A 45 10.87 0.58 1.64
N LEU A 46 12.16 0.23 1.53
CA LEU A 46 13.09 0.94 0.67
C LEU A 46 12.84 0.68 -0.82
N ILE A 47 12.56 -0.56 -1.23
CA ILE A 47 12.18 -0.85 -2.64
C ILE A 47 10.89 -0.11 -3.00
N MET A 48 9.88 -0.16 -2.14
CA MET A 48 8.60 0.49 -2.40
C MET A 48 8.74 2.01 -2.53
N ARG A 49 9.65 2.63 -1.75
CA ARG A 49 10.02 4.03 -1.94
C ARG A 49 10.66 4.29 -3.30
N ILE A 50 11.63 3.46 -3.70
CA ILE A 50 12.35 3.60 -4.98
C ILE A 50 11.37 3.49 -6.16
N LEU A 51 10.48 2.49 -6.12
CA LEU A 51 9.43 2.32 -7.13
C LEU A 51 8.48 3.50 -7.14
N GLY A 52 7.93 3.88 -5.98
CA GLY A 52 7.01 5.01 -5.85
C GLY A 52 7.57 6.35 -6.33
N GLN A 53 8.90 6.53 -6.24
CA GLN A 53 9.60 7.71 -6.77
C GLN A 53 9.94 7.60 -8.26
N GLY A 54 9.80 6.42 -8.87
CA GLY A 54 10.22 6.11 -10.23
C GLY A 54 11.72 6.29 -10.41
N ARG A 55 12.51 5.67 -9.52
CA ARG A 55 13.99 5.68 -9.55
C ARG A 55 14.59 4.28 -9.57
N ALA A 56 13.82 3.26 -9.94
CA ALA A 56 14.29 1.88 -9.97
C ALA A 56 15.35 1.67 -11.05
N ALA A 57 15.23 2.34 -12.20
CA ALA A 57 16.23 2.24 -13.26
C ALA A 57 17.57 2.88 -12.86
N GLU A 58 17.51 3.93 -12.04
CA GLU A 58 18.68 4.62 -11.50
C GLU A 58 19.39 3.80 -10.40
N LEU A 59 18.62 3.17 -9.52
CA LEU A 59 19.13 2.64 -8.25
C LEU A 59 19.25 1.11 -8.20
N LEU A 60 18.55 0.38 -9.07
CA LEU A 60 18.47 -1.08 -9.00
C LEU A 60 18.97 -1.74 -10.29
N ASP A 61 18.33 -1.44 -11.43
CA ASP A 61 18.62 -2.09 -12.71
C ASP A 61 18.37 -1.15 -13.89
N GLY A 62 19.39 -0.80 -14.65
CA GLY A 62 19.32 0.16 -15.77
C GLY A 62 18.74 -0.40 -17.07
N SER A 63 17.91 -1.44 -17.01
CA SER A 63 17.26 -2.06 -18.17
C SER A 63 16.16 -1.17 -18.76
N ASP A 64 15.88 -1.33 -20.07
CA ASP A 64 14.79 -0.61 -20.73
C ASP A 64 13.43 -0.96 -20.09
N GLU A 65 13.26 -2.20 -19.63
CA GLU A 65 12.10 -2.65 -18.87
C GLU A 65 11.90 -1.85 -17.58
N MET A 66 12.98 -1.61 -16.82
CA MET A 66 12.91 -0.84 -15.58
C MET A 66 12.67 0.66 -15.84
N VAL A 67 13.16 1.18 -16.97
CA VAL A 67 12.84 2.55 -17.40
C VAL A 67 11.33 2.71 -17.65
N GLU A 68 10.67 1.70 -18.24
CA GLU A 68 9.21 1.73 -18.43
C GLU A 68 8.45 1.66 -17.10
N VAL A 69 8.97 0.89 -16.12
CA VAL A 69 8.46 0.92 -14.75
C VAL A 69 8.55 2.33 -14.18
N ASP A 70 9.72 2.97 -14.23
CA ASP A 70 9.90 4.33 -13.72
C ASP A 70 8.97 5.35 -14.40
N ARG A 71 8.78 5.25 -15.72
CA ARG A 71 7.82 6.10 -16.45
C ARG A 71 6.39 5.91 -15.96
N PHE A 72 5.96 4.68 -15.67
CA PHE A 72 4.64 4.43 -15.12
C PHE A 72 4.47 5.08 -13.74
N PHE A 73 5.37 4.80 -12.80
CA PHE A 73 5.27 5.33 -11.44
C PHE A 73 5.37 6.87 -11.40
N ARG A 74 6.18 7.48 -12.29
CA ARG A 74 6.22 8.94 -12.47
C ARG A 74 4.93 9.53 -13.05
N ARG A 75 4.27 8.84 -13.99
CA ARG A 75 2.96 9.25 -14.51
C ARG A 75 1.88 9.21 -13.42
N MET A 76 1.93 8.20 -12.54
CA MET A 76 1.02 8.11 -11.38
C MET A 76 1.28 9.20 -10.34
N ASN A 77 2.50 9.73 -10.30
CA ASN A 77 2.87 10.95 -9.59
C ASN A 77 2.66 10.92 -8.06
N TRP A 78 2.80 9.74 -7.43
CA TRP A 78 2.57 9.57 -5.99
C TRP A 78 3.53 10.38 -5.12
N ASN A 79 4.75 10.64 -5.62
CA ASN A 79 5.79 11.40 -4.92
C ASN A 79 5.58 12.92 -4.97
N ALA A 80 4.83 13.46 -5.94
CA ALA A 80 4.70 14.91 -6.05
C ALA A 80 3.88 15.51 -4.90
N GLY A 81 4.38 16.62 -4.37
CA GLY A 81 3.68 17.40 -3.36
C GLY A 81 3.60 16.76 -1.98
N VAL A 82 4.23 15.60 -1.73
CA VAL A 82 4.14 14.91 -0.43
C VAL A 82 4.68 15.75 0.73
N ALA A 83 5.67 16.62 0.48
CA ALA A 83 6.16 17.56 1.49
C ALA A 83 5.10 18.61 1.86
N ALA A 84 4.42 19.19 0.87
CA ALA A 84 3.33 20.14 1.10
C ALA A 84 2.09 19.46 1.71
N GLU A 85 1.80 18.21 1.33
CA GLU A 85 0.71 17.45 1.94
C GLU A 85 0.97 17.14 3.41
N ALA A 86 2.23 16.82 3.77
CA ALA A 86 2.63 16.68 5.17
C ALA A 86 2.38 17.96 5.98
N GLU A 87 2.29 19.13 5.35
CA GLU A 87 1.92 20.41 5.98
C GLU A 87 0.44 20.54 6.33
N ASN A 88 -0.42 19.76 5.68
CA ASN A 88 -1.85 19.76 5.97
C ASN A 88 -2.24 18.79 7.10
N LEU A 89 -1.29 17.99 7.61
CA LEU A 89 -1.53 17.11 8.75
C LEU A 89 -1.80 17.95 10.02
N THR A 90 -2.73 17.47 10.85
CA THR A 90 -2.89 18.04 12.19
C THR A 90 -1.59 17.92 12.98
N THR A 91 -1.42 18.76 14.00
CA THR A 91 -0.24 18.72 14.87
C THR A 91 0.00 17.33 15.44
N GLU A 92 -1.06 16.65 15.88
CA GLU A 92 -1.02 15.31 16.45
C GLU A 92 -0.62 14.27 15.39
N ALA A 93 -1.25 14.29 14.22
CA ALA A 93 -0.95 13.36 13.13
C ALA A 93 0.49 13.53 12.62
N ARG A 94 0.95 14.78 12.48
CA ARG A 94 2.33 15.09 12.10
C ARG A 94 3.32 14.57 13.14
N ALA A 95 3.04 14.76 14.44
CA ALA A 95 3.91 14.28 15.52
C ALA A 95 4.02 12.75 15.53
N ALA A 96 2.91 12.04 15.32
CA ALA A 96 2.88 10.59 15.20
C ALA A 96 3.67 10.09 13.98
N CYS A 97 3.44 10.70 12.81
CA CYS A 97 4.17 10.37 11.58
C CYS A 97 5.66 10.64 11.71
N GLN A 98 6.05 11.78 12.30
CA GLN A 98 7.45 12.09 12.55
C GLN A 98 8.08 11.07 13.50
N SER A 99 7.39 10.69 14.58
CA SER A 99 7.88 9.69 15.53
C SER A 99 8.11 8.34 14.86
N TYR A 100 7.21 7.92 13.97
CA TYR A 100 7.41 6.72 13.13
C TYR A 100 8.67 6.83 12.26
N CYS A 101 8.87 7.97 11.58
CA CYS A 101 10.05 8.19 10.74
C CYS A 101 11.34 8.14 11.57
N ASP A 102 11.34 8.77 12.75
CA ASP A 102 12.47 8.77 13.67
C ASP A 102 12.85 7.34 14.10
N GLY A 103 11.86 6.49 14.40
CA GLY A 103 12.08 5.09 14.75
C GLY A 103 12.66 4.26 13.60
N ALA A 104 12.10 4.41 12.40
CA ALA A 104 12.63 3.76 11.21
C ALA A 104 14.08 4.19 10.91
N ASN A 105 14.36 5.49 11.02
CA ASN A 105 15.69 6.04 10.80
C ASN A 105 16.71 5.62 11.87
N ALA A 106 16.29 5.50 13.13
CA ALA A 106 17.14 4.96 14.18
C ALA A 106 17.61 3.53 13.82
N ARG A 107 16.69 2.68 13.35
CA ARG A 107 17.05 1.33 12.89
C ARG A 107 17.95 1.34 11.65
N PHE A 108 17.68 2.19 10.66
CA PHE A 108 18.51 2.28 9.46
C PHE A 108 19.91 2.86 9.72
N ALA A 109 20.06 3.71 10.75
CA ALA A 109 21.36 4.20 11.19
C ALA A 109 22.23 3.08 11.79
N GLU A 110 21.63 2.08 12.41
CA GLU A 110 22.33 0.89 12.91
C GLU A 110 22.68 -0.08 11.78
N SER A 111 21.71 -0.41 10.93
CA SER A 111 21.94 -1.24 9.74
C SER A 111 20.82 -1.08 8.72
N VAL A 112 21.20 -0.89 7.47
CA VAL A 112 20.32 -1.05 6.31
C VAL A 112 20.25 -2.53 5.89
N PRO A 113 19.23 -2.95 5.12
CA PRO A 113 19.19 -4.27 4.48
C PRO A 113 20.47 -4.53 3.70
N TRP A 114 20.98 -5.77 3.77
CA TRP A 114 22.32 -6.08 3.25
C TRP A 114 22.36 -6.06 1.72
N GLU A 115 21.23 -6.27 1.04
CA GLU A 115 21.06 -6.20 -0.41
C GLU A 115 21.44 -4.82 -0.95
N PHE A 116 21.18 -3.75 -0.18
CA PHE A 116 21.59 -2.38 -0.53
C PHE A 116 23.12 -2.22 -0.56
N ARG A 117 23.88 -3.09 0.13
CA ARG A 117 25.34 -3.14 0.02
C ARG A 117 25.79 -3.74 -1.31
N LEU A 118 25.02 -4.65 -1.90
CA LEU A 118 25.34 -5.25 -3.20
C LEU A 118 25.18 -4.25 -4.35
N VAL A 119 24.09 -3.49 -4.33
CA VAL A 119 23.80 -2.47 -5.36
C VAL A 119 24.54 -1.15 -5.12
N GLY A 120 25.26 -1.02 -4.00
CA GLY A 120 26.04 0.18 -3.67
C GLY A 120 25.19 1.42 -3.35
N VAL A 121 23.90 1.24 -3.07
CA VAL A 121 22.97 2.33 -2.78
C VAL A 121 22.88 2.58 -1.29
N LYS A 122 23.14 3.81 -0.86
CA LYS A 122 22.88 4.25 0.51
C LYS A 122 21.50 4.93 0.55
N PRO A 123 20.52 4.40 1.27
CA PRO A 123 19.20 5.02 1.34
C PRO A 123 19.25 6.35 2.10
N ASP A 124 18.54 7.35 1.59
CA ASP A 124 18.24 8.58 2.33
C ASP A 124 17.37 8.28 3.55
N ALA A 125 17.38 9.19 4.51
CA ALA A 125 16.51 9.13 5.68
C ALA A 125 15.04 9.03 5.27
N TRP A 126 14.29 8.17 5.95
CA TRP A 126 12.85 8.03 5.80
C TRP A 126 12.14 9.28 6.30
N THR A 127 11.19 9.79 5.53
CA THR A 127 10.44 11.01 5.83
C THR A 127 8.94 10.75 5.87
N ILE A 128 8.18 11.71 6.40
CA ILE A 128 6.70 11.66 6.35
C ILE A 128 6.22 11.57 4.90
N GLY A 129 6.91 12.24 3.99
CA GLY A 129 6.60 12.20 2.56
C GLY A 129 6.71 10.80 1.97
N ASP A 130 7.67 10.00 2.40
CA ASP A 130 7.82 8.61 1.97
C ASP A 130 6.64 7.74 2.47
N SER A 131 6.20 7.95 3.71
CA SER A 131 5.01 7.26 4.25
C SER A 131 3.73 7.65 3.48
N LEU A 132 3.57 8.93 3.13
CA LEU A 132 2.43 9.42 2.33
C LEU A 132 2.46 8.84 0.91
N LEU A 133 3.63 8.81 0.28
CA LEU A 133 3.85 8.17 -1.03
C LEU A 133 3.45 6.69 -0.99
N LEU A 134 3.91 5.93 0.01
CA LEU A 134 3.53 4.52 0.17
C LEU A 134 2.02 4.36 0.38
N SER A 135 1.40 5.27 1.14
CA SER A 135 -0.04 5.25 1.41
C SER A 135 -0.86 5.51 0.14
N ARG A 136 -0.47 6.51 -0.66
CA ARG A 136 -1.08 6.83 -1.97
C ARG A 136 -0.95 5.67 -2.94
N MET A 137 0.26 5.13 -3.06
CA MET A 137 0.56 4.01 -3.95
C MET A 137 -0.22 2.77 -3.55
N THR A 138 -0.21 2.38 -2.27
CA THR A 138 -0.94 1.20 -1.79
C THR A 138 -2.43 1.40 -1.96
N GLY A 139 -2.99 2.55 -1.56
CA GLY A 139 -4.41 2.85 -1.73
C GLY A 139 -4.87 2.80 -3.19
N PHE A 140 -4.06 3.28 -4.13
CA PHE A 140 -4.37 3.17 -5.54
C PHE A 140 -4.29 1.72 -6.05
N LEU A 141 -3.15 1.05 -5.80
CA LEU A 141 -2.86 -0.27 -6.35
C LEU A 141 -3.73 -1.38 -5.76
N THR A 142 -4.16 -1.25 -4.50
CA THR A 142 -4.96 -2.30 -3.83
C THR A 142 -6.46 -2.04 -3.87
N LEU A 143 -6.90 -0.78 -3.98
CA LEU A 143 -8.33 -0.43 -3.96
C LEU A 143 -8.79 0.10 -5.32
N ALA A 144 -8.30 1.27 -5.73
CA ALA A 144 -8.82 2.01 -6.88
C ALA A 144 -8.66 1.25 -8.20
N GLN A 145 -7.53 0.56 -8.37
CA GLN A 145 -7.28 -0.22 -9.59
C GLN A 145 -8.24 -1.39 -9.73
N SER A 146 -8.47 -2.16 -8.66
CA SER A 146 -9.40 -3.30 -8.68
C SER A 146 -10.83 -2.87 -8.98
N GLN A 147 -11.27 -1.75 -8.40
CA GLN A 147 -12.56 -1.13 -8.71
C GLN A 147 -12.65 -0.76 -10.20
N GLY A 148 -11.64 -0.05 -10.72
CA GLY A 148 -11.62 0.36 -12.13
C GLY A 148 -11.62 -0.82 -13.11
N GLU A 149 -10.97 -1.93 -12.76
CA GLU A 149 -11.02 -3.17 -13.56
C GLU A 149 -12.43 -3.78 -13.61
N VAL A 150 -13.17 -3.75 -12.49
CA VAL A 150 -14.57 -4.21 -12.43
C VAL A 150 -15.49 -3.32 -13.26
N GLU A 151 -15.36 -2.00 -13.10
CA GLU A 151 -16.15 -1.01 -13.85
C GLU A 151 -15.89 -1.13 -15.36
N ARG A 152 -14.63 -1.33 -15.74
CA ARG A 152 -14.27 -1.60 -17.13
C ARG A 152 -14.90 -2.89 -17.65
N LEU A 153 -14.79 -3.99 -16.90
CA LEU A 153 -15.42 -5.27 -17.28
C LEU A 153 -16.92 -5.11 -17.50
N PHE A 154 -17.60 -4.35 -16.62
CA PHE A 154 -19.02 -4.04 -16.76
C PHE A 154 -19.33 -3.34 -18.09
N VAL A 155 -18.54 -2.32 -18.46
CA VAL A 155 -18.66 -1.61 -19.74
C VAL A 155 -18.38 -2.55 -20.94
N GLU A 156 -17.33 -3.36 -20.87
CA GLU A 156 -16.99 -4.34 -21.92
C GLU A 156 -18.13 -5.35 -22.14
N MET A 157 -18.78 -5.81 -21.07
CA MET A 157 -19.95 -6.69 -21.16
C MET A 157 -21.16 -5.99 -21.80
N ILE A 158 -21.39 -4.72 -21.51
CA ILE A 158 -22.44 -3.93 -22.19
C ILE A 158 -22.16 -3.81 -23.69
N GLN A 159 -20.93 -3.46 -24.06
CA GLN A 159 -20.47 -3.31 -25.45
C GLN A 159 -20.49 -4.64 -26.21
N ALA A 160 -20.27 -5.76 -25.52
CA ALA A 160 -20.43 -7.11 -26.06
C ALA A 160 -21.91 -7.55 -26.20
N GLY A 161 -22.87 -6.72 -25.81
CA GLY A 161 -24.30 -6.99 -25.95
C GLY A 161 -24.90 -7.89 -24.86
N ILE A 162 -24.23 -8.05 -23.71
CA ILE A 162 -24.76 -8.86 -22.60
C ILE A 162 -26.00 -8.19 -22.02
N GLY A 163 -27.12 -8.92 -21.96
CA GLY A 163 -28.41 -8.39 -21.49
C GLY A 163 -28.45 -8.08 -19.99
N ASP A 164 -29.32 -7.15 -19.59
CA ASP A 164 -29.39 -6.60 -18.23
C ASP A 164 -29.63 -7.67 -17.15
N ALA A 165 -30.40 -8.72 -17.44
CA ALA A 165 -30.62 -9.80 -16.49
C ALA A 165 -29.33 -10.55 -16.10
N HIS A 166 -28.40 -10.72 -17.06
CA HIS A 166 -27.10 -11.33 -16.76
C HIS A 166 -26.17 -10.36 -16.04
N LEU A 167 -26.22 -9.07 -16.39
CA LEU A 167 -25.47 -8.03 -15.69
C LEU A 167 -25.93 -7.93 -14.23
N GLU A 168 -27.23 -7.94 -13.96
CA GLU A 168 -27.77 -7.89 -12.59
C GLU A 168 -27.44 -9.14 -11.79
N ALA A 169 -27.38 -10.31 -12.43
CA ALA A 169 -26.96 -11.54 -11.76
C ALA A 169 -25.48 -11.51 -11.32
N LEU A 170 -24.61 -10.85 -12.10
CA LEU A 170 -23.18 -10.74 -11.81
C LEU A 170 -22.82 -9.52 -10.95
N PHE A 171 -23.59 -8.44 -11.08
CA PHE A 171 -23.39 -7.17 -10.39
C PHE A 171 -24.71 -6.69 -9.77
N PRO A 172 -25.19 -7.36 -8.70
CA PRO A 172 -26.51 -7.06 -8.12
C PRO A 172 -26.61 -5.61 -7.63
N GLY A 173 -27.68 -4.92 -8.02
CA GLY A 173 -27.93 -3.52 -7.69
C GLY A 173 -27.17 -2.52 -8.56
N CYS A 174 -26.25 -2.95 -9.42
CA CYS A 174 -25.53 -2.07 -10.34
C CYS A 174 -26.32 -1.79 -11.62
N THR A 175 -27.37 -2.57 -11.94
CA THR A 175 -28.18 -2.28 -13.13
C THR A 175 -29.23 -1.19 -12.92
N ALA A 176 -29.47 -0.80 -11.67
CA ALA A 176 -30.40 0.27 -11.34
C ALA A 176 -29.77 1.64 -11.62
N GLY A 177 -30.26 2.34 -12.65
CA GLY A 177 -29.96 3.76 -12.86
C GLY A 177 -28.76 4.09 -13.75
N PHE A 178 -28.19 3.11 -14.47
CA PHE A 178 -27.21 3.40 -15.52
C PHE A 178 -27.89 3.63 -16.87
N ASP A 179 -27.30 4.49 -17.70
CA ASP A 179 -27.73 4.67 -19.09
C ASP A 179 -26.88 3.79 -20.00
N ARG A 180 -27.51 2.75 -20.55
CA ARG A 180 -26.84 1.79 -21.42
C ARG A 180 -26.32 2.42 -22.70
N SER A 181 -26.99 3.45 -23.23
CA SER A 181 -26.54 4.15 -24.43
C SER A 181 -25.22 4.87 -24.17
N ILE A 182 -25.11 5.57 -23.05
CA ILE A 182 -23.88 6.25 -22.63
C ILE A 182 -22.75 5.25 -22.44
N LEU A 183 -22.98 4.17 -21.68
CA LEU A 183 -21.93 3.17 -21.43
C LEU A 183 -21.50 2.43 -22.69
N SER A 184 -22.39 2.24 -23.66
CA SER A 184 -22.04 1.61 -24.94
C SER A 184 -21.10 2.46 -25.80
N GLU A 185 -21.08 3.78 -25.60
CA GLU A 185 -20.24 4.73 -26.34
C GLU A 185 -18.92 5.06 -25.64
N VAL A 186 -18.68 4.52 -24.43
CA VAL A 186 -17.45 4.77 -23.67
C VAL A 186 -16.23 4.26 -24.44
N GLU A 187 -15.31 5.16 -24.78
CA GLU A 187 -14.02 4.79 -25.33
C GLU A 187 -13.11 4.26 -24.22
N LEU A 188 -12.87 2.94 -24.25
CA LEU A 188 -11.96 2.29 -23.30
C LEU A 188 -10.51 2.53 -23.72
N VAL A 189 -9.79 3.33 -22.95
CA VAL A 189 -8.35 3.55 -23.16
C VAL A 189 -7.53 2.30 -22.84
N GLU A 190 -6.42 2.15 -23.55
CA GLU A 190 -5.49 1.04 -23.36
C GLU A 190 -4.87 1.07 -21.96
N ARG A 191 -4.68 -0.11 -21.35
CA ARG A 191 -4.01 -0.26 -20.06
C ARG A 191 -2.59 0.28 -20.19
N ASN A 192 -2.32 1.50 -19.71
CA ASN A 192 -0.98 2.07 -19.64
C ASN A 192 -0.13 1.45 -18.51
N VAL A 193 -0.23 0.13 -18.30
CA VAL A 193 0.61 -0.61 -17.36
C VAL A 193 1.59 -1.44 -18.20
N PRO A 194 2.89 -1.05 -18.27
CA PRO A 194 3.90 -1.82 -18.97
C PRO A 194 3.91 -3.28 -18.54
N GLU A 195 4.21 -4.21 -19.44
CA GLU A 195 4.28 -5.65 -19.11
C GLU A 195 5.27 -5.90 -17.95
N ALA A 196 6.38 -5.16 -17.93
CA ALA A 196 7.35 -5.15 -16.82
C ALA A 196 6.73 -4.81 -15.45
N VAL A 197 5.75 -3.89 -15.40
CA VAL A 197 5.05 -3.53 -14.16
C VAL A 197 4.11 -4.63 -13.69
N LYS A 198 3.49 -5.37 -14.62
CA LYS A 198 2.57 -6.47 -14.26
C LYS A 198 3.29 -7.58 -13.50
N TRP A 199 4.54 -7.88 -13.87
CA TRP A 199 5.37 -8.87 -13.19
C TRP A 199 5.94 -8.37 -11.85
N LEU A 200 6.29 -7.09 -11.76
CA LEU A 200 6.93 -6.50 -10.57
C LEU A 200 5.95 -6.23 -9.43
N VAL A 201 4.73 -5.84 -9.75
CA VAL A 201 3.69 -5.45 -8.78
C VAL A 201 2.64 -6.54 -8.60
N ALA A 202 2.64 -7.58 -9.44
CA ALA A 202 1.54 -8.53 -9.59
C ALA A 202 0.20 -7.78 -9.57
N ALA A 203 -0.13 -7.17 -10.72
CA ALA A 203 -1.40 -6.47 -10.91
C ALA A 203 -2.52 -7.34 -10.33
N PRO A 204 -3.31 -6.83 -9.37
CA PRO A 204 -4.22 -7.66 -8.61
C PRO A 204 -5.15 -8.39 -9.57
N ARG A 205 -5.05 -9.73 -9.58
CA ARG A 205 -6.15 -10.55 -10.06
C ARG A 205 -7.33 -10.21 -9.16
N LEU A 206 -8.55 -10.11 -9.69
CA LEU A 206 -9.77 -9.91 -8.89
C LEU A 206 -9.71 -10.72 -7.58
N MET A 207 -9.49 -10.02 -6.45
CA MET A 207 -9.41 -10.63 -5.13
C MET A 207 -10.67 -10.28 -4.37
N ALA A 208 -11.36 -11.29 -3.84
CA ALA A 208 -12.41 -11.11 -2.85
C ALA A 208 -11.82 -11.30 -1.45
N SER A 209 -12.56 -10.95 -0.41
CA SER A 209 -12.19 -11.23 0.99
C SER A 209 -13.45 -11.48 1.79
N ASN A 210 -13.33 -12.14 2.94
CA ASN A 210 -14.44 -12.33 3.85
C ASN A 210 -14.30 -11.43 5.08
N ASN A 211 -15.42 -10.93 5.59
CA ASN A 211 -15.49 -10.36 6.93
C ASN A 211 -16.82 -10.75 7.58
N TRP A 212 -16.77 -11.16 8.85
CA TRP A 212 -17.95 -11.59 9.61
C TRP A 212 -18.01 -10.79 10.92
N CYS A 213 -19.19 -10.28 11.24
CA CYS A 213 -19.49 -9.66 12.53
C CYS A 213 -20.71 -10.34 13.15
N VAL A 214 -20.52 -10.90 14.34
CA VAL A 214 -21.57 -11.61 15.08
C VAL A 214 -21.85 -10.86 16.38
N SER A 215 -23.09 -10.40 16.54
CA SER A 215 -23.54 -9.76 17.78
C SER A 215 -23.42 -10.73 18.97
N GLY A 216 -23.11 -10.19 20.15
CA GLY A 216 -23.04 -10.96 21.39
C GLY A 216 -24.30 -11.77 21.68
N SER A 217 -25.48 -11.28 21.29
CA SER A 217 -26.76 -12.00 21.45
C SER A 217 -26.85 -13.30 20.63
N ARG A 218 -25.91 -13.55 19.72
CA ARG A 218 -25.79 -14.77 18.90
C ARG A 218 -24.59 -15.63 19.29
N THR A 219 -23.93 -15.34 20.41
CA THR A 219 -22.76 -16.06 20.90
C THR A 219 -23.03 -16.66 22.29
N ALA A 220 -22.39 -17.79 22.62
CA ALA A 220 -22.55 -18.43 23.93
C ALA A 220 -21.98 -17.58 25.09
N SER A 221 -20.93 -16.77 24.83
CA SER A 221 -20.30 -15.90 25.82
C SER A 221 -21.03 -14.57 26.03
N GLY A 222 -21.94 -14.19 25.14
CA GLY A 222 -22.55 -12.86 25.12
C GLY A 222 -21.66 -11.75 24.56
N ALA A 223 -20.42 -12.04 24.14
CA ALA A 223 -19.47 -11.07 23.58
C ALA A 223 -19.55 -11.03 22.05
N ALA A 224 -19.39 -9.84 21.44
CA ALA A 224 -19.35 -9.73 19.99
C ALA A 224 -18.10 -10.44 19.42
N MET A 225 -18.23 -10.99 18.21
CA MET A 225 -17.12 -11.59 17.46
C MET A 225 -16.91 -10.84 16.14
N LEU A 226 -15.66 -10.50 15.85
CA LEU A 226 -15.22 -9.96 14.58
C LEU A 226 -14.18 -10.92 13.98
N SER A 227 -14.37 -11.30 12.73
CA SER A 227 -13.42 -12.11 11.96
C SER A 227 -13.11 -11.42 10.63
N ASN A 228 -11.83 -11.18 10.40
CA ASN A 228 -11.31 -10.63 9.15
C ASN A 228 -10.49 -11.74 8.46
N ASP A 229 -10.76 -11.96 7.17
CA ASP A 229 -10.11 -12.99 6.36
C ASP A 229 -9.71 -12.38 5.00
N PRO A 230 -8.66 -11.53 4.99
CA PRO A 230 -8.16 -10.92 3.77
C PRO A 230 -7.46 -11.96 2.91
N HIS A 231 -7.87 -12.08 1.64
CA HIS A 231 -7.18 -12.94 0.67
C HIS A 231 -6.24 -12.08 -0.15
N LEU A 232 -4.97 -12.04 0.24
CA LEU A 232 -3.93 -11.25 -0.42
C LEU A 232 -2.77 -12.17 -0.83
N GLU A 233 -2.21 -11.89 -2.01
CA GLU A 233 -1.06 -12.62 -2.52
C GLU A 233 0.17 -12.36 -1.65
N THR A 234 0.85 -13.43 -1.22
CA THR A 234 2.04 -13.34 -0.37
C THR A 234 3.34 -13.19 -1.18
N ASN A 235 3.27 -13.30 -2.51
CA ASN A 235 4.39 -13.33 -3.44
C ASN A 235 4.55 -12.04 -4.28
N ARG A 236 4.01 -10.90 -3.81
CA ARG A 236 4.12 -9.61 -4.50
C ARG A 236 4.58 -8.48 -3.58
N LEU A 237 4.90 -7.32 -4.13
CA LEU A 237 5.25 -6.11 -3.37
C LEU A 237 4.16 -5.03 -3.52
N PRO A 238 3.67 -4.43 -2.41
CA PRO A 238 3.91 -4.84 -1.04
C PRO A 238 3.14 -6.15 -0.75
N ASN A 239 3.80 -7.12 -0.12
CA ASN A 239 3.06 -8.24 0.47
C ASN A 239 2.37 -7.71 1.73
N VAL A 240 1.09 -8.04 1.87
CA VAL A 240 0.26 -7.65 3.00
C VAL A 240 0.12 -8.84 3.92
#